data_AF-A0A2R6KMR7-F1
#
_entry.id   AF-A0A2R6KMR7-F1
#
_cell.length_a   1.000
_cell.length_b   1.000
_cell.length_c   1.000
_cell.angle_alpha   90.00
_cell.angle_beta   90.00
_cell.angle_gamma   90.00
#
_symmetry.space_group_name_H-M   'P 1'
#
loop_
_entity.id
_entity.type
_entity.pdbx_description
1 polymer ?
#
loop_
_entity_poly.entity_id
_entity_poly.type
_entity_poly.pdbx_seq_one_letter_code
_entity_poly.pdbx_strand_id
1 'polypeptide(L)'
;MSISSNEDETPFVSGIVAGIAAWLVGYVLTYVVTAGSIRNTFLGQLLQNSDAGSVPQAVGLVFYNAHFVETVVDAGFLGSSSVSLIGGDGGFTPLLYAVPVVLLVLVGVGVAFRSDARDPAVGAKAGVTAVLGYLPLSGIGIFLMQIGSDSPSAAPDLLTGVLLAGVIYPVVFGAVGGVIGSSLADE
;
A
#
# COMPACT_ATOMS: atom_id res chain seq x y z
N MET A 1 -17.04 -26.70 30.21
CA MET A 1 -16.98 -25.70 29.12
C MET A 1 -15.77 -24.83 29.41
N SER A 2 -14.64 -25.10 28.75
CA SER A 2 -13.44 -24.27 28.87
C SER A 2 -13.63 -23.08 27.94
N ILE A 3 -13.62 -21.87 28.47
CA ILE A 3 -13.52 -20.63 27.70
C ILE A 3 -12.06 -20.57 27.26
N SER A 4 -11.77 -20.88 25.99
CA SER A 4 -10.44 -20.73 25.42
C SER A 4 -10.01 -19.27 25.54
N SER A 5 -8.84 -19.08 26.14
CA SER A 5 -8.25 -17.80 26.53
C SER A 5 -7.91 -16.93 25.31
N ASN A 6 -8.02 -15.61 25.50
CA ASN A 6 -7.69 -14.52 24.56
C ASN A 6 -6.25 -14.53 23.99
N GLU A 7 -5.42 -15.54 24.25
CA GLU A 7 -4.00 -15.56 23.88
C GLU A 7 -3.79 -15.84 22.38
N ASP A 8 -4.63 -16.68 21.76
CA ASP A 8 -4.51 -17.05 20.34
C ASP A 8 -4.95 -15.92 19.36
N GLU A 9 -5.76 -14.96 19.80
CA GLU A 9 -6.30 -13.89 18.93
C GLU A 9 -5.42 -12.63 18.87
N THR A 10 -4.47 -12.48 19.81
CA THR A 10 -3.64 -11.27 19.94
C THR A 10 -2.84 -10.87 18.69
N PRO A 11 -2.22 -11.78 17.91
CA PRO A 11 -1.47 -11.38 16.72
C PRO A 11 -2.38 -10.98 15.56
N PHE A 12 -3.62 -11.47 15.51
CA PHE A 12 -4.57 -11.13 14.44
C PHE A 12 -5.13 -9.72 14.59
N VAL A 13 -5.59 -9.37 15.80
CA VAL A 13 -6.14 -8.02 16.06
C VAL A 13 -5.07 -6.95 15.89
N SER A 14 -3.89 -7.17 16.46
CA SER A 14 -2.75 -6.25 16.33
C SER A 14 -2.29 -6.12 14.88
N GLY A 15 -2.24 -7.24 14.14
CA GLY A 15 -1.96 -7.26 12.71
C GLY A 15 -2.94 -6.44 11.89
N ILE A 16 -4.25 -6.68 12.05
CA ILE A 16 -5.29 -5.95 11.31
C ILE A 16 -5.16 -4.45 11.52
N VAL A 17 -5.09 -4.01 12.79
CA VAL A 17 -4.98 -2.58 13.14
C VAL A 17 -3.69 -1.98 12.57
N ALA A 18 -2.56 -2.68 12.70
CA ALA A 18 -1.29 -2.21 12.18
C ALA A 18 -1.28 -2.16 10.64
N GLY A 19 -1.89 -3.13 9.96
CA GLY A 19 -2.05 -3.14 8.50
C GLY A 19 -2.89 -1.96 8.01
N ILE A 20 -4.02 -1.69 8.67
CA ILE A 20 -4.84 -0.50 8.38
C ILE A 20 -4.03 0.78 8.57
N ALA A 21 -3.31 0.89 9.69
CA ALA A 21 -2.48 2.05 10.00
C ALA A 21 -1.37 2.23 8.95
N ALA A 22 -0.68 1.16 8.54
CA ALA A 22 0.37 1.20 7.52
C ALA A 22 -0.17 1.71 6.18
N TRP A 23 -1.34 1.24 5.76
CA TRP A 23 -1.96 1.68 4.51
C TRP A 23 -2.28 3.18 4.55
N LEU A 24 -2.94 3.63 5.63
CA LEU A 24 -3.35 5.04 5.79
C LEU A 24 -2.13 5.96 5.91
N VAL A 25 -1.15 5.60 6.74
CA VAL A 25 0.09 6.38 6.91
C VAL A 25 0.88 6.42 5.61
N GLY A 26 0.96 5.30 4.88
CA GLY A 26 1.64 5.25 3.59
C GLY A 26 1.02 6.19 2.56
N TYR A 27 -0.32 6.21 2.47
CA TYR A 27 -1.04 7.16 1.63
C TYR A 27 -0.80 8.61 2.06
N VAL A 28 -0.87 8.91 3.37
CA VAL A 28 -0.65 10.26 3.90
C VAL A 28 0.78 10.74 3.64
N LEU A 29 1.80 9.89 3.83
CA LEU A 29 3.18 10.24 3.52
C LEU A 29 3.36 10.52 2.03
N THR A 30 2.76 9.69 1.18
CA THR A 30 2.77 9.91 -0.27
C THR A 30 2.09 11.24 -0.62
N TYR A 31 0.97 11.56 0.03
CA TYR A 31 0.26 12.84 -0.14
C TYR A 31 1.14 14.03 0.21
N VAL A 32 1.77 14.02 1.38
CA VAL A 32 2.64 15.11 1.85
C VAL A 32 3.80 15.35 0.86
N VAL A 33 4.37 14.28 0.30
CA VAL A 33 5.50 14.38 -0.64
C VAL A 33 5.06 14.86 -2.03
N THR A 34 3.87 14.48 -2.50
CA THR A 34 3.53 14.57 -3.92
C THR A 34 2.47 15.63 -4.25
N ALA A 35 1.59 15.98 -3.32
CA ALA A 35 0.41 16.83 -3.58
C ALA A 35 0.75 18.20 -4.19
N GLY A 36 1.83 18.83 -3.74
CA GLY A 36 2.29 20.14 -4.24
C GLY A 36 2.79 20.11 -5.69
N SER A 37 3.24 18.96 -6.17
CA SER A 37 3.85 18.82 -7.50
C SER A 37 2.85 18.33 -8.56
N ILE A 38 1.70 17.74 -8.16
CA ILE A 38 0.74 17.11 -9.08
C ILE A 38 0.33 18.01 -10.25
N ARG A 39 0.09 19.30 -9.99
CA ARG A 39 -0.36 20.24 -11.04
C ARG A 39 0.63 20.40 -12.19
N ASN A 40 1.91 20.10 -11.94
CA ASN A 40 2.99 20.24 -12.92
C ASN A 40 3.36 18.91 -13.60
N THR A 41 2.65 17.82 -13.33
CA THR A 41 2.91 16.50 -13.90
C THR A 41 1.85 16.09 -14.92
N PHE A 42 2.06 14.94 -15.57
CA PHE A 42 1.06 14.28 -16.40
C PHE A 42 -0.31 14.15 -15.71
N LEU A 43 -0.32 13.81 -14.42
CA LEU A 43 -1.58 13.68 -13.66
C LEU A 43 -2.31 15.02 -13.53
N GLY A 44 -1.58 16.12 -13.37
CA GLY A 44 -2.18 17.46 -13.36
C GLY A 44 -2.84 17.82 -14.68
N GLN A 45 -2.29 17.37 -15.81
CA GLN A 45 -2.92 17.53 -17.12
C GLN A 45 -4.15 16.63 -17.26
N LEU A 46 -4.07 15.38 -16.80
CA LEU A 46 -5.19 14.47 -16.81
C LEU A 46 -6.37 15.03 -16.00
N LEU A 47 -6.12 15.53 -14.79
CA LEU A 47 -7.13 16.15 -13.93
C LEU A 47 -7.85 17.35 -14.58
N GLN A 48 -7.17 18.10 -15.45
CA GLN A 48 -7.77 19.22 -16.18
C GLN A 48 -8.67 18.78 -17.33
N ASN A 49 -8.46 17.58 -17.85
CA ASN A 49 -9.16 17.03 -19.01
C ASN A 49 -10.17 15.93 -18.64
N SER A 50 -10.18 15.46 -17.40
CA SER A 50 -11.13 14.47 -16.88
C SER A 50 -12.40 15.13 -16.33
N ASP A 51 -13.53 14.46 -16.50
CA ASP A 51 -14.86 14.82 -16.00
C ASP A 51 -15.01 14.70 -14.47
N ALA A 52 -14.20 13.86 -13.83
CA ALA A 52 -14.15 13.69 -12.39
C ALA A 52 -12.72 13.39 -11.93
N GLY A 53 -12.14 14.20 -11.04
CA GLY A 53 -10.80 13.94 -10.52
C GLY A 53 -10.35 15.02 -9.56
N SER A 54 -9.55 14.64 -8.57
CA SER A 54 -8.93 15.59 -7.66
C SER A 54 -7.54 15.13 -7.23
N VAL A 55 -6.79 16.04 -6.60
CA VAL A 55 -5.42 15.80 -6.14
C VAL A 55 -5.32 14.52 -5.28
N PRO A 56 -6.23 14.24 -4.32
CA PRO A 56 -6.28 12.95 -3.61
C PRO A 56 -6.23 11.69 -4.50
N GLN A 57 -7.05 11.60 -5.55
CA GLN A 57 -7.02 10.43 -6.44
C GLN A 57 -5.67 10.32 -7.17
N ALA A 58 -5.15 11.45 -7.65
CA ALA A 58 -3.85 11.49 -8.32
C ALA A 58 -2.70 11.06 -7.38
N VAL A 59 -2.71 11.47 -6.11
CA VAL A 59 -1.78 10.97 -5.09
C VAL A 59 -1.96 9.47 -4.89
N GLY A 60 -3.20 8.99 -4.86
CA GLY A 60 -3.53 7.58 -4.74
C GLY A 60 -2.88 6.73 -5.83
N LEU A 61 -2.93 7.17 -7.07
CA LEU A 61 -2.24 6.49 -8.18
C LEU A 61 -0.73 6.37 -7.93
N VAL A 62 -0.09 7.41 -7.40
CA VAL A 62 1.34 7.38 -7.02
C VAL A 62 1.60 6.41 -5.87
N PHE A 63 0.70 6.36 -4.88
CA PHE A 63 0.80 5.41 -3.77
C PHE A 63 0.71 3.95 -4.25
N TYR A 64 -0.17 3.64 -5.21
CA TYR A 64 -0.17 2.33 -5.85
C TYR A 64 1.12 2.07 -6.65
N ASN A 65 1.62 3.08 -7.37
CA ASN A 65 2.89 2.95 -8.10
C ASN A 65 4.08 2.65 -7.18
N ALA A 66 4.07 3.13 -5.93
CA ALA A 66 5.07 2.77 -4.92
C ALA A 66 5.08 1.27 -4.56
N HIS A 67 4.02 0.54 -4.92
CA HIS A 67 3.92 -0.92 -4.82
C HIS A 67 4.23 -1.64 -6.14
N PHE A 68 4.85 -0.96 -7.11
CA PHE A 68 5.02 -1.43 -8.49
C PHE A 68 3.69 -1.73 -9.21
N VAL A 69 2.59 -1.10 -8.81
CA VAL A 69 1.31 -1.19 -9.51
C VAL A 69 1.26 -0.09 -10.56
N GLU A 70 1.26 -0.47 -11.84
CA GLU A 70 1.17 0.48 -12.93
C GLU A 70 -0.19 1.19 -12.94
N THR A 71 -0.19 2.41 -13.47
CA THR A 71 -1.43 3.16 -13.72
C THR A 71 -1.88 2.88 -15.14
N VAL A 72 -3.08 2.33 -15.30
CA VAL A 72 -3.72 2.13 -16.60
C VAL A 72 -4.41 3.43 -16.97
N VAL A 73 -3.97 4.03 -18.07
CA VAL A 73 -4.56 5.24 -18.66
C VAL A 73 -5.39 4.83 -19.86
N ASP A 74 -6.66 5.22 -19.86
CA ASP A 74 -7.56 5.05 -21.00
C ASP A 74 -7.76 6.40 -21.72
N ALA A 75 -7.39 6.44 -23.00
CA ALA A 75 -7.54 7.60 -23.87
C ALA A 75 -8.70 7.43 -24.88
N GLY A 76 -9.62 6.50 -24.61
CA GLY A 76 -10.81 6.24 -25.42
C GLY A 76 -10.44 5.62 -26.76
N PHE A 77 -10.74 6.31 -27.87
CA PHE A 77 -10.47 5.80 -29.22
C PHE A 77 -8.97 5.55 -29.49
N LEU A 78 -8.08 6.19 -28.74
CA LEU A 78 -6.63 5.98 -28.84
C LEU A 78 -6.14 4.73 -28.10
N GLY A 79 -7.03 4.06 -27.35
CA GLY A 79 -6.74 2.85 -26.58
C GLY A 79 -6.22 3.13 -25.17
N SER A 80 -5.78 2.05 -24.50
CA SER A 80 -5.28 2.09 -23.13
C SER A 80 -3.80 1.74 -23.07
N SER A 81 -3.08 2.33 -22.13
CA SER A 81 -1.66 2.07 -21.88
C SER A 81 -1.34 2.11 -20.40
N SER A 82 -0.32 1.35 -19.98
CA SER A 82 0.15 1.36 -18.60
C SER A 82 1.36 2.27 -18.47
N VAL A 83 1.39 3.07 -17.40
CA VAL A 83 2.50 3.99 -17.11
C VAL A 83 2.99 3.84 -15.68
N SER A 84 4.30 4.05 -15.49
CA SER A 84 4.89 4.28 -14.18
C SER A 84 4.92 5.78 -13.88
N LEU A 85 4.54 6.14 -12.66
CA LEU A 85 4.48 7.51 -12.17
C LEU A 85 5.70 7.88 -11.33
N ILE A 86 6.51 6.88 -10.92
CA ILE A 86 7.71 7.07 -10.10
C ILE A 86 8.94 6.78 -10.97
N GLY A 87 9.93 7.68 -10.92
CA GLY A 87 11.09 7.64 -11.79
C GLY A 87 10.79 8.10 -13.22
N GLY A 88 11.80 8.00 -14.09
CA GLY A 88 11.71 8.50 -15.46
C GLY A 88 11.64 10.03 -15.58
N ASP A 89 11.56 10.51 -16.82
CA ASP A 89 11.47 11.95 -17.10
C ASP A 89 10.10 12.49 -16.70
N GLY A 90 10.06 13.41 -15.73
CA GLY A 90 8.82 14.04 -15.25
C GLY A 90 8.02 13.23 -14.22
N GLY A 91 8.53 12.07 -13.77
CA GLY A 91 7.93 11.28 -12.69
C GLY A 91 8.35 11.70 -11.28
N PHE A 92 7.70 11.11 -10.27
CA PHE A 92 7.99 11.36 -8.86
C PHE A 92 9.28 10.66 -8.40
N THR A 93 9.81 11.09 -7.25
CA THR A 93 11.07 10.56 -6.72
C THR A 93 11.02 9.04 -6.44
N PRO A 94 12.04 8.26 -6.84
CA PRO A 94 12.16 6.83 -6.51
C PRO A 94 12.16 6.51 -5.01
N LEU A 95 12.45 7.50 -4.15
CA LEU A 95 12.38 7.33 -2.69
C LEU A 95 10.97 6.88 -2.22
N LEU A 96 9.93 7.15 -3.00
CA LEU A 96 8.56 6.71 -2.70
C LEU A 96 8.42 5.18 -2.64
N TYR A 97 9.25 4.42 -3.37
CA TYR A 97 9.25 2.95 -3.26
C TYR A 97 9.63 2.46 -1.86
N ALA A 98 10.39 3.25 -1.09
CA ALA A 98 10.76 2.88 0.27
C ALA A 98 9.60 3.01 1.26
N VAL A 99 8.58 3.84 0.96
CA VAL A 99 7.47 4.13 1.88
C VAL A 99 6.71 2.86 2.29
N PRO A 100 6.14 2.07 1.37
CA PRO A 100 5.43 0.85 1.76
C PRO A 100 6.36 -0.20 2.37
N VAL A 101 7.59 -0.32 1.86
CA VAL A 101 8.60 -1.27 2.37
C VAL A 101 8.89 -1.02 3.85
N VAL A 102 9.28 0.21 4.20
CA VAL A 102 9.68 0.56 5.56
C VAL A 102 8.49 0.45 6.52
N LEU A 103 7.32 0.95 6.13
CA LEU A 103 6.14 0.88 7.00
C LEU A 103 5.72 -0.57 7.29
N LEU A 104 5.70 -1.44 6.28
CA LEU A 104 5.31 -2.83 6.46
C LEU A 104 6.34 -3.63 7.27
N VAL A 105 7.63 -3.34 7.11
CA VAL A 105 8.68 -3.90 7.98
C VAL A 105 8.48 -3.44 9.44
N LEU A 106 8.26 -2.14 9.67
CA LEU A 106 8.01 -1.61 11.02
C LEU A 106 6.76 -2.21 11.66
N VAL A 107 5.69 -2.42 10.88
CA VAL A 107 4.50 -3.13 11.34
C VAL A 107 4.82 -4.57 11.72
N GLY A 108 5.54 -5.31 10.86
CA GLY A 108 5.95 -6.67 11.17
C GLY A 108 6.75 -6.77 12.48
N VAL A 109 7.73 -5.87 12.66
CA VAL A 109 8.51 -5.77 13.90
C VAL A 109 7.59 -5.53 15.11
N GLY A 110 6.70 -4.54 15.00
CA GLY A 110 5.80 -4.17 16.08
C GLY A 110 4.82 -5.29 16.46
N VAL A 111 4.28 -6.02 15.49
CA VAL A 111 3.34 -7.13 15.74
C VAL A 111 4.05 -8.32 16.38
N ALA A 112 5.23 -8.72 15.89
CA ALA A 112 6.02 -9.81 16.46
C ALA A 112 6.46 -9.50 17.90
N PHE A 113 6.97 -8.29 18.14
CA PHE A 113 7.39 -7.84 19.46
C PHE A 113 6.22 -7.85 20.47
N ARG A 114 5.04 -7.40 20.06
CA ARG A 114 3.85 -7.35 20.93
C ARG A 114 3.27 -8.72 21.23
N SER A 115 3.61 -9.72 20.43
CA SER A 115 3.16 -11.11 20.58
C SER A 115 4.17 -11.99 21.32
N ASP A 116 5.28 -11.42 21.84
CA ASP A 116 6.42 -12.14 22.44
C ASP A 116 6.91 -13.29 21.55
N ALA A 117 6.88 -13.08 20.24
CA ALA A 117 7.32 -14.06 19.26
C ALA A 117 8.85 -14.14 19.28
N ARG A 118 9.40 -15.19 19.88
CA ARG A 118 10.84 -15.42 20.01
C ARG A 118 11.42 -16.28 18.88
N ASP A 119 10.60 -17.18 18.33
CA ASP A 119 10.98 -17.95 17.16
C ASP A 119 10.79 -17.14 15.86
N PRO A 120 11.80 -17.07 14.97
CA PRO A 120 11.70 -16.34 13.70
C PRO A 120 10.52 -16.76 12.81
N ALA A 121 10.15 -18.04 12.79
CA ALA A 121 9.02 -18.50 11.98
C ALA A 121 7.67 -18.11 12.60
N VAL A 122 7.58 -18.04 13.93
CA VAL A 122 6.42 -17.46 14.63
C VAL A 122 6.31 -15.96 14.35
N GLY A 123 7.42 -15.22 14.42
CA GLY A 123 7.47 -13.80 14.07
C GLY A 123 7.03 -13.51 12.65
N ALA A 124 7.53 -14.28 11.69
CA ALA A 124 7.13 -14.16 10.29
C ALA A 124 5.61 -14.31 10.12
N LYS A 125 5.00 -15.33 10.76
CA LYS A 125 3.55 -15.54 10.73
C LYS A 125 2.79 -14.39 11.38
N ALA A 126 3.30 -13.88 12.50
CA ALA A 126 2.72 -12.72 13.18
C ALA A 126 2.75 -11.47 12.27
N GLY A 127 3.86 -11.20 11.59
CA GLY A 127 3.95 -10.07 10.66
C GLY A 127 2.99 -10.17 9.46
N VAL A 128 2.74 -11.38 8.96
CA VAL A 128 1.81 -11.63 7.84
C VAL A 128 0.35 -11.30 8.20
N THR A 129 -0.04 -11.28 9.48
CA THR A 129 -1.42 -10.94 9.85
C THR A 129 -1.80 -9.50 9.47
N ALA A 130 -0.82 -8.62 9.20
CA ALA A 130 -1.05 -7.28 8.68
C ALA A 130 -1.80 -7.26 7.34
N VAL A 131 -1.68 -8.32 6.53
CA VAL A 131 -2.40 -8.49 5.26
C VAL A 131 -3.91 -8.36 5.46
N LEU A 132 -4.44 -8.85 6.60
CA LEU A 132 -5.89 -8.85 6.87
C LEU A 132 -6.47 -7.43 6.96
N GLY A 133 -5.67 -6.45 7.41
CA GLY A 133 -6.06 -5.04 7.43
C GLY A 133 -5.69 -4.29 6.15
N TYR A 134 -4.54 -4.64 5.54
CA TYR A 134 -4.01 -3.94 4.37
C TYR A 134 -4.77 -4.29 3.08
N LEU A 135 -5.08 -5.57 2.87
CA LEU A 135 -5.70 -6.08 1.64
C LEU A 135 -7.07 -5.44 1.33
N PRO A 136 -8.04 -5.36 2.28
CA PRO A 136 -9.34 -4.77 1.99
C PRO A 136 -9.23 -3.30 1.58
N LEU A 137 -8.35 -2.53 2.24
CA LEU A 137 -8.11 -1.13 1.89
C LEU A 137 -7.43 -1.00 0.52
N SER A 138 -6.47 -1.87 0.20
CA SER A 138 -5.87 -1.92 -1.13
C SER A 138 -6.87 -2.34 -2.22
N GLY A 139 -7.88 -3.16 -1.92
CA GLY A 139 -8.95 -3.47 -2.88
C GLY A 139 -9.88 -2.28 -3.10
N ILE A 140 -10.37 -1.68 -2.01
CA ILE A 140 -11.30 -0.54 -2.06
C ILE A 140 -10.61 0.69 -2.69
N GLY A 141 -9.34 0.92 -2.34
CA GLY A 141 -8.56 2.06 -2.80
C GLY A 141 -8.39 2.12 -4.32
N ILE A 142 -8.37 0.98 -5.03
CA ILE A 142 -8.25 0.96 -6.50
C ILE A 142 -9.36 1.79 -7.14
N PHE A 143 -10.59 1.63 -6.64
CA PHE A 143 -11.75 2.34 -7.14
C PHE A 143 -11.84 3.78 -6.61
N LEU A 144 -11.43 4.02 -5.35
CA LEU A 144 -11.45 5.36 -4.76
C LEU A 144 -10.41 6.31 -5.41
N MET A 145 -9.32 5.76 -5.92
CA MET A 145 -8.21 6.54 -6.51
C MET A 145 -8.32 6.70 -8.03
N GLN A 146 -9.41 6.20 -8.64
CA GLN A 146 -9.66 6.39 -10.06
C GLN A 146 -9.91 7.86 -10.40
N ILE A 147 -9.27 8.33 -11.47
CA ILE A 147 -9.54 9.61 -12.12
C ILE A 147 -10.36 9.32 -13.38
N GLY A 148 -11.45 10.06 -13.57
CA GLY A 148 -12.38 9.94 -14.69
C GLY A 148 -13.29 8.71 -14.59
N SER A 149 -14.52 8.83 -15.10
CA SER A 149 -15.47 7.71 -15.19
C SER A 149 -15.46 7.02 -16.55
N ASP A 150 -15.17 7.76 -17.62
CA ASP A 150 -15.20 7.28 -19.00
C ASP A 150 -13.81 7.41 -19.63
N SER A 151 -13.63 8.36 -20.55
CA SER A 151 -12.34 8.67 -21.17
C SER A 151 -12.20 10.18 -21.36
N PRO A 152 -11.06 10.80 -21.01
CA PRO A 152 -9.85 10.15 -20.49
C PRO A 152 -9.97 9.75 -19.01
N SER A 153 -9.41 8.59 -18.66
CA SER A 153 -9.39 8.10 -17.27
C SER A 153 -8.05 7.46 -16.90
N ALA A 154 -7.79 7.33 -15.59
CA ALA A 154 -6.64 6.61 -15.06
C ALA A 154 -7.00 5.92 -13.74
N ALA A 155 -6.59 4.65 -13.62
CA ALA A 155 -6.79 3.85 -12.41
C ALA A 155 -5.56 2.96 -12.15
N PRO A 156 -5.35 2.50 -10.91
CA PRO A 156 -4.40 1.42 -10.67
C PRO A 156 -4.82 0.17 -11.45
N ASP A 157 -3.86 -0.56 -12.02
CA ASP A 157 -4.15 -1.87 -12.60
C ASP A 157 -4.78 -2.78 -11.54
N LEU A 158 -5.93 -3.39 -11.85
CA LEU A 158 -6.73 -4.12 -10.86
C LEU A 158 -6.01 -5.36 -10.33
N LEU A 159 -5.40 -6.13 -11.24
CA LEU A 159 -4.77 -7.40 -10.89
C LEU A 159 -3.55 -7.16 -10.00
N THR A 160 -2.66 -6.27 -10.43
CA THR A 160 -1.45 -5.92 -9.66
C THR A 160 -1.79 -5.07 -8.43
N GLY A 161 -2.84 -4.25 -8.47
CA GLY A 161 -3.35 -3.52 -7.31
C GLY A 161 -3.75 -4.47 -6.17
N VAL A 162 -4.50 -5.52 -6.47
CA VAL A 162 -4.88 -6.53 -5.47
C VAL A 162 -3.69 -7.41 -5.10
N LEU A 163 -2.94 -7.92 -6.07
CA LEU A 163 -1.86 -8.88 -5.81
C LEU A 163 -0.60 -8.24 -5.23
N LEU A 164 -0.04 -7.21 -5.88
CA LEU A 164 1.19 -6.57 -5.41
C LEU A 164 0.92 -5.76 -4.15
N ALA A 165 0.05 -4.76 -4.23
CA ALA A 165 -0.19 -3.86 -3.09
C ALA A 165 -0.98 -4.55 -1.96
N GLY A 166 -2.01 -5.33 -2.30
CA GLY A 166 -2.87 -5.97 -1.30
C GLY A 166 -2.28 -7.21 -0.64
N VAL A 167 -1.45 -7.99 -1.34
CA VAL A 167 -0.96 -9.30 -0.84
C VAL A 167 0.56 -9.36 -0.74
N ILE A 168 1.27 -9.27 -1.87
CA ILE A 168 2.70 -9.58 -1.95
C ILE A 168 3.51 -8.63 -1.07
N TYR A 169 3.26 -7.33 -1.13
CA TYR A 169 3.95 -6.36 -0.29
C TYR A 169 3.75 -6.62 1.22
N PRO A 170 2.51 -6.65 1.74
CA PRO A 170 2.30 -6.88 3.18
C PRO A 170 2.75 -8.27 3.63
N VAL A 171 2.63 -9.31 2.79
CA VAL A 171 3.16 -10.65 3.11
C VAL A 171 4.67 -10.61 3.25
N VAL A 172 5.39 -10.12 2.23
CA VAL A 172 6.85 -10.17 2.19
C VAL A 172 7.45 -9.27 3.26
N PHE A 173 7.07 -7.99 3.28
CA PHE A 173 7.69 -7.01 4.16
C PHE A 173 7.17 -7.12 5.60
N GLY A 174 5.91 -7.53 5.80
CA GLY A 174 5.40 -7.89 7.11
C GLY A 174 6.14 -9.10 7.70
N ALA A 175 6.36 -10.17 6.91
CA ALA A 175 7.12 -11.33 7.36
C ALA A 175 8.58 -10.97 7.71
N VAL A 176 9.27 -10.20 6.86
CA VAL A 176 10.63 -9.72 7.11
C VAL A 176 10.69 -8.92 8.42
N GLY A 177 9.76 -7.99 8.61
CA GLY A 177 9.63 -7.25 9.86
C GLY A 177 9.42 -8.16 11.06
N GLY A 178 8.55 -9.16 10.94
CA GLY A 178 8.26 -10.10 12.01
C GLY A 178 9.46 -10.95 12.44
N VAL A 179 10.28 -11.41 11.48
CA VAL A 179 11.55 -12.08 11.75
C VAL A 179 12.49 -11.16 12.54
N ILE A 180 12.65 -9.91 12.10
CA ILE A 180 13.51 -8.92 12.78
C ILE A 180 13.00 -8.66 14.21
N GLY A 181 11.69 -8.48 14.38
CA GLY A 181 11.07 -8.24 15.68
C GLY A 181 11.25 -9.39 16.67
N SER A 182 11.37 -10.63 16.18
CA SER A 182 11.57 -11.80 17.04
C SER A 182 12.97 -11.84 17.63
N SER A 183 13.98 -11.54 16.82
CA SER A 183 15.37 -11.47 17.30
C SER A 183 15.58 -10.38 18.34
N LEU A 184 14.77 -9.32 18.33
CA LEU A 184 14.80 -8.24 19.33
C LEU A 184 14.06 -8.60 20.64
N ALA A 185 13.21 -9.62 20.62
CA ALA A 185 12.48 -10.11 21.80
C ALA A 185 13.22 -11.25 22.52
N ASP A 186 14.24 -11.82 21.88
CA ASP A 186 15.12 -12.86 22.44
C ASP A 186 16.21 -12.34 23.39
N GLU A 187 16.51 -11.04 23.33
CA GLU A 187 17.51 -10.35 24.17
C GLU A 187 16.92 -9.84 25.50
#